data_AF-A0A3D5U9Q1-F1
#
_entry.id   AF-A0A3D5U9Q1-F1
#
_cell.length_a   1.000
_cell.length_b   1.000
_cell.length_c   1.000
_cell.angle_alpha   90.00
_cell.angle_beta   90.00
_cell.angle_gamma   90.00
#
_symmetry.space_group_name_H-M   'P 1'
#
loop_
_entity.id
_entity.type
_entity.pdbx_description
1 polymer ?
#
loop_
_entity_poly.entity_id
_entity_poly.type
_entity_poly.pdbx_seq_one_letter_code
_entity_poly.pdbx_strand_id
1 'polypeptide(L)'
;EKRFGVGTLMRLGDKPLQIVDVIPTGAFNLDIALGIGGVPKGRITEIYGAEASGKTTLSLHVAAECQKLGGIVAFVDAEHALDVSYAKRLGVQTDNMLLSQPDGGEQALEVTETLVRSSAVDLIIVDSVAALVPKQ
;
A
#
# COMPACT_ATOMS: atom_id res chain seq x y z
N GLU A 1 18.75 27.26 -12.68
CA GLU A 1 18.15 25.91 -12.81
C GLU A 1 19.11 24.86 -13.40
N LYS A 2 19.73 25.07 -14.58
CA LYS A 2 20.64 24.07 -15.20
C LYS A 2 21.94 23.68 -14.46
N ARG A 3 22.35 24.37 -13.39
CA ARG A 3 23.58 24.06 -12.61
C ARG A 3 23.36 23.50 -11.20
N PHE A 4 22.16 23.64 -10.63
CA PHE A 4 21.93 23.40 -9.21
C PHE A 4 20.68 22.54 -8.91
N GLY A 5 20.03 21.99 -9.93
CA GLY A 5 18.81 21.19 -9.77
C GLY A 5 17.56 22.04 -9.51
N VAL A 6 16.39 21.44 -9.68
CA VAL A 6 15.10 22.06 -9.33
C VAL A 6 15.03 22.12 -7.80
N GLY A 7 14.79 23.32 -7.23
CA GLY A 7 14.57 23.50 -5.79
C GLY A 7 15.74 23.99 -4.94
N THR A 8 16.87 24.39 -5.54
CA THR A 8 18.02 24.94 -4.79
C THR A 8 17.82 26.37 -4.27
N LEU A 9 16.78 27.07 -4.72
CA LEU A 9 16.39 28.38 -4.22
C LEU A 9 14.87 28.45 -4.20
N MET A 10 14.30 28.48 -2.99
CA MET A 10 12.85 28.59 -2.76
C MET A 10 12.59 29.72 -1.76
N ARG A 11 11.46 30.42 -1.89
CA ARG A 11 11.04 31.38 -0.87
C ARG A 11 10.58 30.63 0.36
N LEU A 12 10.75 31.21 1.54
CA LEU A 12 10.38 30.61 2.82
C LEU A 12 8.88 30.23 2.91
N GLY A 13 8.03 30.86 2.09
CA GLY A 13 6.60 30.57 1.99
C GLY A 13 6.20 29.69 0.80
N ASP A 14 7.15 29.32 -0.07
CA ASP A 14 6.88 28.37 -1.14
C ASP A 14 6.69 27.00 -0.48
N LYS A 15 5.47 26.47 -0.52
CA LYS A 15 5.27 25.03 -0.31
C LYS A 15 5.68 24.38 -1.63
N PRO A 16 6.86 23.76 -1.76
CA PRO A 16 7.09 22.91 -2.90
C PRO A 16 5.93 21.92 -2.94
N LEU A 17 5.22 21.86 -4.06
CA LEU A 17 4.42 20.69 -4.39
C LEU A 17 5.43 19.55 -4.42
N GLN A 18 5.58 18.84 -3.30
CA GLN A 18 6.25 17.56 -3.32
C GLN A 18 5.38 16.70 -4.22
N ILE A 19 5.84 16.49 -5.45
CA ILE A 19 5.30 15.49 -6.34
C ILE A 19 5.62 14.17 -5.66
N VAL A 20 4.65 13.65 -4.91
CA VAL A 20 4.74 12.34 -4.28
C VAL A 20 4.18 11.36 -5.30
N ASP A 21 4.92 10.31 -5.61
CA ASP A 21 4.41 9.24 -6.46
C ASP A 21 3.20 8.59 -5.76
N VAL A 22 2.17 8.27 -6.52
CA VAL A 22 0.91 7.71 -5.99
C VAL A 22 0.55 6.40 -6.68
N ILE A 23 -0.22 5.57 -5.98
CA ILE A 23 -0.90 4.40 -6.53
C ILE A 23 -2.41 4.73 -6.53
N PRO A 24 -3.08 4.73 -7.69
CA PRO A 24 -4.53 4.94 -7.75
C PRO A 24 -5.28 3.91 -6.90
N THR A 25 -6.41 4.31 -6.33
CA THR A 25 -7.22 3.42 -5.48
C THR A 25 -8.09 2.44 -6.26
N GLY A 26 -8.21 2.63 -7.58
CA GLY A 26 -9.19 1.95 -8.43
C GLY A 26 -10.60 2.55 -8.34
N ALA A 27 -10.79 3.56 -7.48
CA ALA A 27 -12.03 4.30 -7.33
C ALA A 27 -11.80 5.79 -7.64
N PHE A 28 -12.14 6.21 -8.86
CA PHE A 28 -11.90 7.57 -9.37
C PHE A 28 -12.37 8.68 -8.41
N ASN A 29 -13.54 8.51 -7.80
CA ASN A 29 -14.08 9.50 -6.85
C ASN A 29 -13.22 9.61 -5.58
N LEU A 30 -12.62 8.51 -5.12
CA LEU A 30 -11.73 8.50 -3.96
C LEU A 30 -10.37 9.13 -4.31
N ASP A 31 -9.84 8.84 -5.50
CA ASP A 31 -8.59 9.44 -5.98
C ASP A 31 -8.68 10.97 -6.03
N ILE A 32 -9.82 11.50 -6.49
CA ILE A 32 -10.12 12.94 -6.44
C ILE A 32 -10.22 13.44 -5.00
N ALA A 33 -10.94 12.72 -4.13
CA ALA A 33 -11.13 13.12 -2.74
C ALA A 33 -9.82 13.17 -1.95
N LEU A 34 -8.86 12.30 -2.28
CA LEU A 34 -7.50 12.30 -1.71
C LEU A 34 -6.67 13.52 -2.16
N GLY A 35 -7.07 14.21 -3.23
CA GLY A 35 -6.44 15.44 -3.74
C GLY A 35 -5.09 15.25 -4.44
N ILE A 36 -4.48 14.07 -4.29
CA ILE A 36 -3.20 13.68 -4.90
C ILE A 36 -3.34 12.57 -5.95
N GLY A 37 -4.55 12.07 -6.18
CA GLY A 37 -4.85 11.06 -7.22
C GLY A 37 -4.64 9.61 -6.81
N GLY A 38 -4.42 9.32 -5.53
CA GLY A 38 -4.25 7.95 -5.03
C GLY A 38 -3.59 7.90 -3.64
N VAL A 39 -3.16 6.70 -3.24
CA VAL A 39 -2.37 6.53 -2.00
C VAL A 39 -0.90 6.87 -2.24
N PRO A 40 -0.24 7.62 -1.33
CA PRO A 40 1.15 8.05 -1.52
C PRO A 40 2.15 6.90 -1.33
N LYS A 41 3.07 6.72 -2.28
CA LYS A 41 4.19 5.77 -2.15
C LYS A 41 5.16 6.22 -1.04
N GLY A 42 5.79 5.23 -0.38
CA GLY A 42 6.77 5.46 0.69
C GLY A 42 6.17 6.04 1.98
N ARG A 43 4.85 5.93 2.16
CA ARG A 43 4.11 6.38 3.34
C ARG A 43 3.22 5.26 3.86
N ILE A 44 2.84 5.35 5.12
CA ILE A 44 1.84 4.46 5.73
C ILE A 44 0.46 5.07 5.47
N THR A 45 -0.46 4.26 4.94
CA THR A 45 -1.87 4.60 4.77
C THR A 45 -2.71 3.61 5.57
N GLU A 46 -3.58 4.11 6.44
CA GLU A 46 -4.48 3.29 7.24
C GLU A 46 -5.91 3.32 6.64
N ILE A 47 -6.46 2.14 6.40
CA ILE A 47 -7.86 1.95 5.98
C ILE A 47 -8.59 1.24 7.11
N TYR A 48 -9.45 1.96 7.83
CA TYR A 48 -10.21 1.43 8.96
C TYR A 48 -11.73 1.55 8.72
N GLY A 49 -12.51 0.79 9.48
CA GLY A 49 -13.95 0.72 9.35
C GLY A 49 -14.52 -0.57 9.91
N ALA A 50 -15.85 -0.66 9.97
CA ALA A 50 -16.57 -1.83 10.46
C ALA A 50 -16.19 -3.12 9.70
N GLU A 51 -16.47 -4.27 10.30
CA GLU A 51 -16.39 -5.55 9.60
C GLU A 51 -17.26 -5.50 8.34
N ALA A 52 -16.79 -6.14 7.26
CA ALA A 52 -17.45 -6.12 5.95
C ALA A 52 -17.66 -4.73 5.30
N SER A 53 -17.02 -3.65 5.79
CA SER A 53 -17.12 -2.32 5.18
C SER A 53 -16.34 -2.15 3.87
N GLY A 54 -15.66 -3.20 3.39
CA GLY A 54 -14.89 -3.19 2.15
C GLY A 54 -13.41 -2.83 2.28
N LYS A 55 -12.82 -2.83 3.50
CA LYS A 55 -11.39 -2.52 3.72
C LYS A 55 -10.46 -3.35 2.84
N THR A 56 -10.52 -4.67 2.96
CA THR A 56 -9.71 -5.61 2.16
C THR A 56 -10.03 -5.49 0.67
N THR A 57 -11.29 -5.25 0.30
CA THR A 57 -11.68 -5.03 -1.11
C THR A 57 -10.98 -3.79 -1.69
N LEU A 58 -10.97 -2.68 -0.97
CA LEU A 58 -10.28 -1.46 -1.38
C LEU A 58 -8.77 -1.69 -1.46
N SER A 59 -8.17 -2.36 -0.48
CA SER A 59 -6.74 -2.71 -0.50
C SER A 59 -6.38 -3.57 -1.72
N LEU A 60 -7.23 -4.53 -2.09
CA LEU A 60 -7.03 -5.36 -3.29
C LEU A 60 -7.20 -4.57 -4.60
N HIS A 61 -8.07 -3.55 -4.64
CA HIS A 61 -8.12 -2.64 -5.80
C HIS A 61 -6.84 -1.81 -5.93
N VAL A 62 -6.32 -1.27 -4.82
CA VAL A 62 -5.02 -0.57 -4.79
C VAL A 62 -3.90 -1.52 -5.26
N ALA A 63 -3.93 -2.78 -4.84
CA ALA A 63 -2.99 -3.81 -5.31
C ALA A 63 -3.06 -4.03 -6.82
N ALA A 64 -4.27 -4.16 -7.37
CA ALA A 64 -4.48 -4.33 -8.80
C ALA A 64 -3.95 -3.11 -9.59
N GLU A 65 -4.21 -1.89 -9.12
CA GLU A 65 -3.67 -0.66 -9.74
C GLU A 65 -2.14 -0.59 -9.64
N CYS A 66 -1.56 -0.98 -8.50
CA CYS A 66 -0.10 -1.08 -8.34
C CYS A 66 0.52 -2.04 -9.37
N GLN A 67 -0.08 -3.22 -9.55
CA GLN A 67 0.40 -4.21 -10.53
C GLN A 67 0.21 -3.75 -11.98
N LYS A 68 -0.86 -3.01 -12.30
CA LYS A 68 -1.04 -2.39 -13.64
C LYS A 68 0.06 -1.39 -13.97
N LEU A 69 0.60 -0.71 -12.95
CA LEU A 69 1.76 0.18 -13.08
C LEU A 69 3.11 -0.56 -13.10
N GLY A 70 3.08 -1.90 -13.11
CA GLY A 70 4.28 -2.76 -13.11
C GLY A 70 4.93 -2.93 -11.73
N GLY A 71 4.26 -2.51 -10.65
CA GLY A 71 4.77 -2.60 -9.30
C GLY A 71 4.58 -3.97 -8.66
N ILE A 72 5.42 -4.29 -7.68
CA ILE A 72 5.36 -5.55 -6.93
C ILE A 72 4.53 -5.34 -5.65
N VAL A 73 3.63 -6.27 -5.37
CA VAL A 73 2.74 -6.23 -4.20
C VAL A 73 3.05 -7.38 -3.27
N ALA A 74 3.12 -7.08 -1.97
CA ALA A 74 3.13 -8.06 -0.89
C ALA A 74 1.89 -7.93 -0.01
N PHE A 75 1.35 -9.06 0.41
CA PHE A 75 0.21 -9.16 1.32
C PHE A 75 0.63 -9.95 2.55
N VAL A 76 0.55 -9.32 3.72
CA VAL A 76 0.76 -9.91 5.03
C VAL A 76 -0.62 -10.18 5.63
N ASP A 77 -1.07 -11.42 5.47
CA ASP A 77 -2.38 -11.92 5.89
C ASP A 77 -2.29 -12.44 7.33
N ALA A 78 -2.38 -11.52 8.29
CA ALA A 78 -2.41 -11.84 9.71
C ALA A 78 -3.77 -12.43 10.15
N GLU A 79 -4.85 -12.19 9.40
CA GLU A 79 -6.18 -12.77 9.66
C GLU A 79 -6.42 -14.14 9.01
N HIS A 80 -5.53 -14.59 8.13
CA HIS A 80 -5.64 -15.85 7.39
C HIS A 80 -6.95 -15.93 6.58
N ALA A 81 -7.42 -14.79 6.09
CA ALA A 81 -8.78 -14.61 5.54
C ALA A 81 -8.81 -14.25 4.05
N LEU A 82 -7.65 -14.17 3.38
CA LEU A 82 -7.58 -13.75 1.98
C LEU A 82 -8.21 -14.78 1.03
N ASP A 83 -9.29 -14.39 0.34
CA ASP A 83 -9.86 -15.16 -0.78
C ASP A 83 -9.12 -14.84 -2.11
N VAL A 84 -8.24 -15.75 -2.51
CA VAL A 84 -7.46 -15.67 -3.77
C VAL A 84 -8.38 -15.56 -5.01
N SER A 85 -9.51 -16.28 -5.01
CA SER A 85 -10.45 -16.25 -6.13
C SER A 85 -11.11 -14.87 -6.27
N TYR A 86 -11.42 -14.23 -5.14
CA TYR A 86 -11.98 -12.89 -5.10
C TYR A 86 -10.93 -11.86 -5.54
N ALA A 87 -9.70 -11.94 -5.04
CA ALA A 87 -8.61 -11.08 -5.48
C ALA A 87 -8.40 -11.13 -7.00
N LYS A 88 -8.41 -12.32 -7.61
CA LYS A 88 -8.36 -12.47 -9.08
C LYS A 88 -9.52 -11.74 -9.78
N ARG A 89 -10.75 -11.85 -9.26
CA ARG A 89 -11.93 -11.14 -9.82
C ARG A 89 -11.81 -9.62 -9.73
N LEU A 90 -11.09 -9.10 -8.73
CA LEU A 90 -10.80 -7.67 -8.59
C LEU A 90 -9.64 -7.18 -9.48
N GLY A 91 -9.01 -8.07 -10.24
CA GLY A 91 -7.92 -7.74 -11.17
C GLY A 91 -6.53 -7.88 -10.60
N VAL A 92 -6.38 -8.46 -9.40
CA VAL A 92 -5.08 -8.78 -8.81
C VAL A 92 -4.43 -9.95 -9.56
N GLN A 93 -3.19 -9.76 -10.00
CA GLN A 93 -2.33 -10.81 -10.54
C GLN A 93 -1.75 -11.63 -9.37
N THR A 94 -2.55 -12.53 -8.82
CA THR A 94 -2.16 -13.27 -7.59
C THR A 94 -0.93 -14.15 -7.77
N ASP A 95 -0.68 -14.64 -8.98
CA ASP A 95 0.48 -15.50 -9.27
C ASP A 95 1.81 -14.72 -9.14
N ASN A 96 1.74 -13.37 -9.19
CA ASN A 96 2.86 -12.45 -9.04
C ASN A 96 2.81 -11.66 -7.72
N MET A 97 1.91 -12.01 -6.80
CA MET A 97 1.77 -11.34 -5.50
C MET A 97 2.50 -12.14 -4.42
N LEU A 98 3.32 -11.46 -3.61
CA LEU A 98 3.97 -12.09 -2.45
C LEU A 98 2.94 -12.24 -1.33
N LEU A 99 2.86 -13.41 -0.70
CA LEU A 99 1.97 -13.69 0.43
C LEU A 99 2.78 -14.14 1.64
N SER A 100 2.51 -13.56 2.80
CA SER A 100 3.02 -14.00 4.09
C SER A 100 1.86 -14.23 5.04
N GLN A 101 1.84 -15.38 5.71
CA GLN A 101 0.87 -15.73 6.76
C GLN A 101 1.64 -15.93 8.07
N PRO A 102 1.85 -14.86 8.84
CA PRO A 102 2.61 -14.92 10.08
C PRO A 102 1.81 -15.62 11.19
N ASP A 103 2.54 -16.17 12.16
CA ASP A 103 2.01 -16.81 13.36
C ASP A 103 1.62 -15.79 14.46
N GLY A 104 2.00 -14.52 14.33
CA GLY A 104 1.79 -13.48 15.33
C GLY A 104 2.28 -12.10 14.91
N GLY A 105 2.02 -11.09 15.75
CA GLY A 105 2.27 -9.68 15.44
C GLY A 105 3.73 -9.33 15.21
N GLU A 106 4.66 -9.84 16.02
CA GLU A 106 6.09 -9.58 15.85
C GLU A 106 6.60 -10.06 14.49
N GLN A 107 6.21 -11.28 14.11
CA GLN A 107 6.64 -11.88 12.84
C GLN A 107 6.06 -11.10 11.65
N ALA A 108 4.80 -10.66 11.75
CA ALA A 108 4.18 -9.83 10.71
C ALA A 108 4.93 -8.51 10.50
N LEU A 109 5.36 -7.87 11.60
CA LEU A 109 6.14 -6.62 11.56
C LEU A 109 7.56 -6.85 11.05
N GLU A 110 8.22 -7.94 11.45
CA GLU A 110 9.56 -8.30 10.98
C GLU A 110 9.57 -8.59 9.46
N VAL A 111 8.56 -9.31 8.96
CA VAL A 111 8.36 -9.51 7.51
C VAL A 111 8.14 -8.17 6.82
N THR A 112 7.27 -7.32 7.36
CA THR A 112 6.99 -5.99 6.79
C THR A 112 8.25 -5.14 6.74
N GLU A 113 9.05 -5.09 7.80
CA GLU A 113 10.33 -4.37 7.85
C GLU A 113 11.29 -4.90 6.79
N THR A 114 11.42 -6.23 6.67
CA THR A 114 12.32 -6.87 5.71
C THR A 114 11.95 -6.51 4.28
N LEU A 115 10.64 -6.54 3.95
CA LEU A 115 10.14 -6.18 2.63
C LEU A 115 10.38 -4.69 2.33
N VAL A 116 10.16 -3.79 3.30
CA VAL A 116 10.47 -2.35 3.14
C VAL A 116 11.96 -2.14 2.88
N ARG A 117 12.83 -2.78 3.68
CA ARG A 117 14.30 -2.62 3.55
C ARG A 117 14.83 -3.18 2.24
N SER A 118 14.18 -4.19 1.67
CA SER A 118 14.58 -4.78 0.38
C SER A 118 14.46 -3.79 -0.79
N SER A 119 13.60 -2.78 -0.68
CA SER A 119 13.22 -1.88 -1.78
C SER A 119 12.70 -2.61 -3.03
N ALA A 120 12.30 -3.88 -2.90
CA ALA A 120 11.82 -4.72 -4.00
C ALA A 120 10.29 -4.72 -4.15
N VAL A 121 9.56 -4.09 -3.21
CA VAL A 121 8.10 -4.09 -3.16
C VAL A 121 7.59 -2.65 -3.19
N ASP A 122 6.62 -2.38 -4.07
CA ASP A 122 6.00 -1.06 -4.23
C ASP A 122 4.83 -0.83 -3.26
N LEU A 123 4.14 -1.91 -2.88
CA LEU A 123 2.99 -1.88 -1.98
C LEU A 123 3.02 -3.08 -1.04
N ILE A 124 2.93 -2.81 0.26
CA ILE A 124 2.76 -3.85 1.29
C ILE A 124 1.39 -3.61 1.95
N ILE A 125 0.53 -4.62 1.93
CA ILE A 125 -0.75 -4.63 2.62
C ILE A 125 -0.62 -5.51 3.86
N VAL A 126 -1.07 -5.02 5.01
CA VAL A 126 -1.15 -5.78 6.25
C VAL A 126 -2.62 -5.89 6.64
N ASP A 127 -3.17 -7.11 6.60
CA ASP A 127 -4.56 -7.40 6.95
C ASP A 127 -4.61 -8.41 8.11
N SER A 128 -4.83 -7.99 9.35
CA SER A 128 -5.11 -6.63 9.82
C SER A 128 -4.33 -6.28 11.09
N VAL A 129 -4.33 -4.98 11.44
CA VAL A 129 -3.69 -4.47 12.66
C VAL A 129 -4.26 -5.14 13.93
N ALA A 130 -5.56 -5.47 13.94
CA ALA A 130 -6.19 -6.11 15.09
C ALA A 130 -5.65 -7.53 15.36
N ALA A 131 -5.13 -8.19 14.33
CA ALA A 131 -4.50 -9.49 14.41
C ALA A 131 -2.99 -9.43 14.77
N LEU A 132 -2.40 -8.23 14.88
CA LEU A 132 -1.00 -8.04 15.29
C LEU A 132 -0.83 -8.14 16.81
N VAL A 133 -1.27 -9.26 17.37
CA VAL A 133 -1.14 -9.56 18.81
C VAL A 133 0.22 -10.19 19.09
N PRO A 134 0.91 -9.79 20.18
CA PRO A 134 2.16 -10.42 20.58
C PRO A 134 2.04 -11.93 20.78
N LYS A 135 3.08 -12.70 20.41
CA LYS A 135 3.17 -14.11 20.84
C LYS A 135 3.20 -14.17 22.37
N GLN A 136 2.30 -14.98 22.96
CA GLN A 136 2.32 -15.34 24.39
C GLN A 136 3.49 -16.27 24.73
#